data_AF-A0A382H8S4-F1
#
_entry.id   AF-A0A382H8S4-F1
#
_cell.length_a   1.000
_cell.length_b   1.000
_cell.length_c   1.000
_cell.angle_alpha   90.00
_cell.angle_beta   90.00
_cell.angle_gamma   90.00
#
_symmetry.space_group_name_H-M   'P 1'
#
loop_
_entity.id
_entity.type
_entity.pdbx_description
1 polymer ?
#
loop_
_entity_poly.entity_id
_entity_poly.type
_entity_poly.pdbx_seq_one_letter_code
_entity_poly.pdbx_strand_id
1 'polypeptide(L)'
;VENLSAYFSEAALMRYRLKIEIEYLIALANEKEIKGLTPFSNSQQSRLRKFYQNFNSTCAKQVKTIETTTNHDVKAIEYYLQTKIKKSLHPWIHFGLTSEDINNLSYSLMWQDGLKQVYVPALQSVNNLLKGFAKKYKNTSMLALTHGQPATPTTFGKEFAVFYMRLGRQIQQIKSNILLGKFSGATGTWSAQMAAYPKVNWIRFSSRFI
;
A
#
# COMPACT_ATOMS: atom_id res chain seq x y z
N VAL A 1 13.42 10.60 -7.48
CA VAL A 1 12.01 10.39 -7.91
C VAL A 1 11.81 8.96 -8.43
N GLU A 2 12.77 8.37 -9.14
CA GLU A 2 12.66 7.02 -9.73
C GLU A 2 12.19 5.93 -8.75
N ASN A 3 12.71 5.88 -7.52
CA ASN A 3 12.33 4.85 -6.54
C ASN A 3 10.86 4.92 -6.06
N LEU A 4 10.22 6.10 -6.13
CA LEU A 4 8.81 6.26 -5.74
C LEU A 4 7.86 5.75 -6.82
N SER A 5 8.30 5.70 -8.08
CA SER A 5 7.47 5.24 -9.20
C SER A 5 7.03 3.78 -9.06
N ALA A 6 7.83 2.95 -8.36
CA ALA A 6 7.48 1.56 -8.04
C ALA A 6 6.24 1.42 -7.13
N TYR A 7 5.86 2.50 -6.44
CA TYR A 7 4.76 2.55 -5.47
C TYR A 7 3.65 3.52 -5.87
N PHE A 8 3.95 4.63 -6.55
CA PHE A 8 3.01 5.71 -6.81
C PHE A 8 2.80 6.02 -8.32
N SER A 9 3.11 5.07 -9.20
CA SER A 9 2.74 5.16 -10.62
C SER A 9 1.40 4.47 -10.90
N GLU A 10 0.82 4.72 -12.08
CA GLU A 10 -0.37 3.99 -12.56
C GLU A 10 -0.09 2.48 -12.65
N ALA A 11 1.08 2.07 -13.14
CA ALA A 11 1.48 0.66 -13.17
C ALA A 11 1.59 0.05 -11.75
N ALA A 12 2.05 0.83 -10.77
CA ALA A 12 2.05 0.41 -9.37
C ALA A 12 0.62 0.22 -8.86
N LEU A 13 -0.28 1.19 -9.12
CA LEU A 13 -1.69 1.09 -8.75
C LEU A 13 -2.34 -0.18 -9.34
N MET A 14 -2.10 -0.47 -10.62
CA MET A 14 -2.57 -1.71 -11.27
C MET A 14 -2.04 -2.97 -10.56
N ARG A 15 -0.75 -2.99 -10.21
CA ARG A 15 -0.14 -4.11 -9.47
C ARG A 15 -0.79 -4.32 -8.10
N TYR A 16 -1.07 -3.25 -7.36
CA TYR A 16 -1.75 -3.34 -6.07
C TYR A 16 -3.22 -3.75 -6.21
N ARG A 17 -3.94 -3.24 -7.19
CA ARG A 17 -5.32 -3.67 -7.50
C ARG A 17 -5.37 -5.17 -7.79
N LEU A 18 -4.46 -5.65 -8.65
CA LEU A 18 -4.32 -7.07 -8.97
C LEU A 18 -3.99 -7.92 -7.73
N LYS A 19 -3.14 -7.40 -6.83
CA LYS A 19 -2.84 -8.06 -5.55
C LYS A 19 -4.09 -8.24 -4.70
N ILE A 20 -4.89 -7.18 -4.52
CA ILE A 20 -6.12 -7.24 -3.71
C ILE A 20 -7.12 -8.23 -4.31
N GLU A 21 -7.35 -8.19 -5.63
CA GLU A 21 -8.24 -9.15 -6.31
C GLU A 21 -7.83 -10.60 -6.06
N ILE A 22 -6.54 -10.89 -6.20
CA ILE A 22 -6.00 -12.25 -6.04
C ILE A 22 -6.08 -12.71 -4.59
N GLU A 23 -5.65 -11.87 -3.63
CA GLU A 23 -5.72 -12.26 -2.22
C GLU A 23 -7.17 -12.39 -1.76
N TYR A 24 -8.10 -11.58 -2.29
CA TYR A 24 -9.53 -11.72 -2.01
C TYR A 24 -10.08 -13.04 -2.55
N LEU A 25 -9.74 -13.41 -3.80
CA LEU A 25 -10.13 -14.69 -4.38
C LEU A 25 -9.61 -15.88 -3.53
N ILE A 26 -8.37 -15.79 -3.05
CA ILE A 26 -7.79 -16.80 -2.14
C ILE A 26 -8.54 -16.82 -0.81
N ALA A 27 -8.87 -15.66 -0.24
CA ALA A 27 -9.61 -15.55 1.02
C ALA A 27 -11.03 -16.13 0.91
N LEU A 28 -11.75 -15.85 -0.18
CA LEU A 28 -13.06 -16.43 -0.47
C LEU A 28 -13.00 -17.96 -0.55
N ALA A 29 -12.00 -18.50 -1.26
CA ALA A 29 -11.83 -19.96 -1.39
C ALA A 29 -11.56 -20.66 -0.06
N ASN A 30 -11.03 -19.93 0.93
CA ASN A 30 -10.77 -20.45 2.27
C ASN A 30 -11.97 -20.30 3.23
N GLU A 31 -13.03 -19.60 2.83
CA GLU A 31 -14.23 -19.43 3.65
C GLU A 31 -15.14 -20.67 3.53
N LYS A 32 -15.36 -21.35 4.65
CA LYS A 32 -16.00 -22.69 4.67
C LYS A 32 -17.44 -22.68 4.18
N GLU A 33 -18.15 -21.57 4.40
CA GLU A 33 -19.54 -21.41 3.98
C GLU A 33 -19.67 -21.21 2.45
N ILE A 34 -18.58 -20.88 1.75
CA ILE A 34 -18.56 -20.68 0.30
C ILE A 34 -18.26 -22.02 -0.40
N LYS A 35 -19.29 -22.84 -0.60
CA LYS A 35 -19.14 -24.18 -1.19
C LYS A 35 -18.86 -24.20 -2.70
N GLY A 36 -19.15 -23.10 -3.40
CA GLY A 36 -18.97 -23.01 -4.85
C GLY A 36 -17.52 -22.77 -5.31
N LEU A 37 -16.61 -22.51 -4.37
CA LEU A 37 -15.20 -22.23 -4.64
C LEU A 37 -14.33 -23.13 -3.77
N THR A 38 -13.63 -24.07 -4.39
CA THR A 38 -12.78 -25.01 -3.65
C THR A 38 -11.51 -24.32 -3.16
N PRO A 39 -11.05 -24.60 -1.91
CA PRO A 39 -9.80 -24.06 -1.40
C PRO A 39 -8.61 -24.36 -2.32
N PHE A 40 -7.78 -23.35 -2.55
CA PHE A 40 -6.57 -23.52 -3.34
C PHE A 40 -5.47 -24.18 -2.52
N SER A 41 -4.83 -25.20 -3.08
CA SER A 41 -3.58 -25.73 -2.53
C SER A 41 -2.49 -24.65 -2.46
N ASN A 42 -1.48 -24.85 -1.60
CA ASN A 42 -0.36 -23.90 -1.45
C ASN A 42 0.36 -23.60 -2.79
N SER A 43 0.47 -24.61 -3.66
CA SER A 43 1.04 -24.44 -5.01
C SER A 43 0.16 -23.55 -5.89
N GLN A 44 -1.16 -23.73 -5.85
CA GLN A 44 -2.10 -22.88 -6.59
C GLN A 44 -2.09 -21.44 -6.08
N GLN A 45 -2.12 -21.23 -4.76
CA GLN A 45 -2.00 -19.89 -4.18
C GLN A 45 -0.69 -19.21 -4.60
N SER A 46 0.43 -19.93 -4.53
CA SER A 46 1.73 -19.41 -4.97
C SER A 46 1.73 -19.03 -6.46
N ARG A 47 1.08 -19.83 -7.32
CA ARG A 47 0.93 -19.51 -8.74
C ARG A 47 0.08 -18.26 -8.98
N LEU A 48 -1.01 -18.09 -8.22
CA LEU A 48 -1.84 -16.88 -8.29
C LEU A 48 -1.03 -15.65 -7.86
N ARG A 49 -0.32 -15.72 -6.73
CA ARG A 49 0.50 -14.61 -6.21
C ARG A 49 1.59 -14.15 -7.17
N LYS A 50 2.13 -15.07 -7.99
CA LYS A 50 3.12 -14.74 -9.03
C LYS A 50 2.61 -13.69 -10.03
N PHE A 51 1.29 -13.56 -10.25
CA PHE A 51 0.77 -12.57 -11.19
C PHE A 51 1.05 -11.13 -10.75
N TYR A 52 0.84 -10.79 -9.48
CA TYR A 52 1.17 -9.45 -8.98
C TYR A 52 2.65 -9.31 -8.60
N GLN A 53 3.34 -10.40 -8.23
CA GLN A 53 4.78 -10.37 -7.92
C GLN A 53 5.64 -10.13 -9.17
N ASN A 54 5.23 -10.67 -10.32
CA ASN A 54 5.93 -10.52 -11.60
C ASN A 54 5.29 -9.45 -12.50
N PHE A 55 4.40 -8.61 -11.96
CA PHE A 55 3.71 -7.59 -12.72
C PHE A 55 4.71 -6.54 -13.22
N ASN A 56 4.77 -6.34 -14.53
CA ASN A 56 5.74 -5.47 -15.19
C ASN A 56 5.07 -4.52 -16.20
N SER A 57 5.88 -3.73 -16.91
CA SER A 57 5.40 -2.74 -17.89
C SER A 57 4.59 -3.37 -19.03
N THR A 58 4.92 -4.59 -19.46
CA THR A 58 4.14 -5.34 -20.46
C THR A 58 2.76 -5.70 -19.92
N CYS A 59 2.67 -6.11 -18.65
CA CYS A 59 1.38 -6.36 -17.99
C CYS A 59 0.55 -5.08 -17.90
N ALA A 60 1.15 -3.96 -17.49
CA ALA A 60 0.47 -2.67 -17.42
C ALA A 60 -0.10 -2.23 -18.78
N LYS A 61 0.68 -2.40 -19.86
CA LYS A 61 0.20 -2.13 -21.23
C LYS A 61 -1.01 -2.99 -21.60
N GLN A 62 -0.99 -4.29 -21.26
CA GLN A 62 -2.13 -5.19 -21.50
C GLN A 62 -3.40 -4.71 -20.76
N VAL A 63 -3.26 -4.28 -19.51
CA VAL A 63 -4.38 -3.71 -18.74
C VAL A 63 -4.91 -2.44 -19.42
N LYS A 64 -4.03 -1.50 -19.82
CA LYS A 64 -4.46 -0.28 -20.54
C LYS A 64 -5.19 -0.61 -21.85
N THR A 65 -4.74 -1.61 -22.60
CA THR A 65 -5.44 -2.04 -23.83
C THR A 65 -6.83 -2.58 -23.53
N ILE A 66 -7.03 -3.30 -22.43
CA ILE A 66 -8.37 -3.75 -22.01
C ILE A 66 -9.23 -2.56 -21.54
N GLU A 67 -8.60 -1.59 -20.87
CA GLU A 67 -9.26 -0.37 -20.39
C GLU A 67 -9.89 0.45 -21.53
N THR A 68 -9.28 0.51 -22.72
CA THR A 68 -9.87 1.21 -23.87
C THR A 68 -11.23 0.65 -24.30
N THR A 69 -11.48 -0.64 -24.03
CA THR A 69 -12.76 -1.29 -24.34
C THR A 69 -13.76 -1.15 -23.19
N THR A 70 -13.29 -1.23 -21.95
CA THR A 70 -14.15 -1.20 -20.76
C THR A 70 -14.51 0.21 -20.30
N ASN A 71 -13.69 1.20 -20.66
CA ASN A 71 -13.72 2.57 -20.15
C ASN A 71 -13.75 2.64 -18.61
N HIS A 72 -13.18 1.61 -17.94
CA HIS A 72 -13.15 1.49 -16.49
C HIS A 72 -11.92 0.70 -16.03
N ASP A 73 -11.07 1.35 -15.25
CA ASP A 73 -9.75 0.86 -14.83
C ASP A 73 -9.77 -0.41 -13.96
N VAL A 74 -10.62 -0.49 -12.92
CA VAL A 74 -10.76 -1.69 -12.06
C VAL A 74 -11.35 -2.85 -12.86
N LYS A 75 -12.33 -2.59 -13.73
CA LYS A 75 -12.89 -3.62 -14.61
C LYS A 75 -11.84 -4.19 -15.57
N ALA A 76 -10.91 -3.35 -16.04
CA ALA A 76 -9.79 -3.81 -16.85
C ALA A 76 -8.86 -4.77 -16.10
N ILE A 77 -8.65 -4.58 -14.79
CA ILE A 77 -7.90 -5.51 -13.94
C ILE A 77 -8.63 -6.87 -13.83
N GLU A 78 -9.95 -6.86 -13.62
CA GLU A 78 -10.76 -8.08 -13.58
C GLU A 78 -10.60 -8.88 -14.88
N TYR A 79 -10.81 -8.24 -16.02
CA TYR A 79 -10.67 -8.86 -17.34
C TYR A 79 -9.24 -9.32 -17.62
N TYR A 80 -8.24 -8.54 -17.22
CA TYR A 80 -6.84 -8.96 -17.31
C TYR A 80 -6.62 -10.28 -16.55
N LEU A 81 -7.11 -10.39 -15.31
CA LEU A 81 -6.98 -11.61 -14.51
C LEU A 81 -7.75 -12.78 -15.13
N GLN A 82 -8.94 -12.55 -15.70
CA GLN A 82 -9.72 -13.57 -16.42
C GLN A 82 -8.94 -14.18 -17.58
N THR A 83 -8.10 -13.41 -18.29
CA THR A 83 -7.23 -13.96 -19.36
C THR A 83 -6.16 -14.92 -18.85
N LYS A 84 -5.85 -14.90 -17.54
CA LYS A 84 -4.75 -15.68 -16.94
C LYS A 84 -5.21 -16.90 -16.16
N ILE A 85 -6.50 -16.99 -15.82
CA ILE A 85 -7.04 -18.06 -14.96
C ILE A 85 -8.17 -18.82 -15.62
N LYS A 86 -8.49 -20.00 -15.06
CA LYS A 86 -9.56 -20.88 -15.57
C LYS A 86 -10.92 -20.16 -15.56
N LYS A 87 -11.72 -20.39 -16.60
CA LYS A 87 -13.08 -19.84 -16.73
C LYS A 87 -13.99 -20.11 -15.53
N SER A 88 -13.82 -21.27 -14.88
CA SER A 88 -14.59 -21.62 -13.68
C SER A 88 -14.37 -20.68 -12.49
N LEU A 89 -13.27 -19.91 -12.49
CA LEU A 89 -12.97 -18.93 -11.45
C LEU A 89 -13.46 -17.52 -11.78
N HIS A 90 -13.87 -17.26 -13.03
CA HIS A 90 -14.24 -15.91 -13.47
C HIS A 90 -15.37 -15.28 -12.65
N PRO A 91 -16.45 -15.99 -12.27
CA PRO A 91 -17.52 -15.42 -11.45
C PRO A 91 -17.10 -15.02 -10.02
N TRP A 92 -15.93 -15.49 -9.58
CA TRP A 92 -15.40 -15.25 -8.23
C TRP A 92 -14.43 -14.08 -8.15
N ILE A 93 -13.93 -13.61 -9.30
CA ILE A 93 -13.12 -12.40 -9.36
C ILE A 93 -14.06 -11.22 -9.07
N HIS A 94 -13.62 -10.29 -8.21
CA HIS A 94 -14.41 -9.13 -7.81
C HIS A 94 -15.79 -9.46 -7.18
N PHE A 95 -15.99 -10.68 -6.67
CA PHE A 95 -17.29 -11.13 -6.17
C PHE A 95 -17.85 -10.23 -5.05
N GLY A 96 -19.00 -9.61 -5.29
CA GLY A 96 -19.70 -8.73 -4.34
C GLY A 96 -18.99 -7.41 -4.04
N LEU A 97 -17.87 -7.12 -4.68
CA LEU A 97 -17.07 -5.93 -4.40
C LEU A 97 -17.56 -4.71 -5.19
N THR A 98 -17.13 -3.54 -4.72
CA THR A 98 -17.11 -2.32 -5.52
C THR A 98 -15.67 -1.92 -5.84
N SER A 99 -15.47 -1.14 -6.90
CA SER A 99 -14.17 -0.57 -7.28
C SER A 99 -13.43 0.07 -6.10
N GLU A 100 -14.17 0.74 -5.22
CA GLU A 100 -13.57 1.37 -4.04
C GLU A 100 -13.09 0.40 -2.96
N ASP A 101 -13.60 -0.83 -2.88
CA ASP A 101 -13.01 -1.86 -2.00
C ASP A 101 -11.58 -2.21 -2.45
N ILE A 102 -11.33 -2.18 -3.76
CA ILE A 102 -10.01 -2.45 -4.34
C ILE A 102 -9.11 -1.20 -4.23
N ASN A 103 -9.63 -0.03 -4.59
CA ASN A 103 -8.85 1.21 -4.65
C ASN A 103 -8.31 1.62 -3.29
N ASN A 104 -9.16 1.69 -2.27
CA ASN A 104 -8.73 2.17 -0.95
C ASN A 104 -7.61 1.28 -0.36
N LEU A 105 -7.75 -0.04 -0.47
CA LEU A 105 -6.73 -0.99 0.00
C LEU A 105 -5.45 -0.88 -0.83
N SER A 106 -5.58 -0.67 -2.14
CA SER A 106 -4.42 -0.43 -3.01
C SER A 106 -3.66 0.81 -2.58
N TYR A 107 -4.33 1.94 -2.34
CA TYR A 107 -3.70 3.18 -1.88
C TYR A 107 -3.05 3.02 -0.51
N SER A 108 -3.71 2.35 0.44
CA SER A 108 -3.12 2.11 1.76
C SER A 108 -1.85 1.27 1.68
N LEU A 109 -1.82 0.23 0.84
CA LEU A 109 -0.60 -0.56 0.61
C LEU A 109 0.49 0.24 -0.13
N MET A 110 0.13 1.06 -1.12
CA MET A 110 1.07 1.95 -1.82
C MET A 110 1.76 2.91 -0.84
N TRP A 111 0.98 3.54 0.04
CA TRP A 111 1.53 4.41 1.09
C TRP A 111 2.38 3.63 2.09
N GLN A 112 1.92 2.46 2.53
CA GLN A 112 2.66 1.64 3.48
C GLN A 112 4.04 1.27 2.95
N ASP A 113 4.09 0.75 1.74
CA ASP A 113 5.32 0.31 1.11
C ASP A 113 6.21 1.51 0.72
N GLY A 114 5.64 2.56 0.14
CA GLY A 114 6.39 3.77 -0.22
C GLY A 114 7.02 4.47 0.99
N LEU A 115 6.29 4.55 2.11
CA LEU A 115 6.82 5.07 3.37
C LEU A 115 7.92 4.17 3.92
N LYS A 116 7.67 2.87 4.04
CA LYS A 116 8.58 1.91 4.66
C LYS A 116 9.87 1.71 3.87
N GLN A 117 9.77 1.61 2.54
CA GLN A 117 10.88 1.20 1.67
C GLN A 117 11.70 2.39 1.16
N VAL A 118 11.10 3.58 1.02
CA VAL A 118 11.75 4.73 0.39
C VAL A 118 11.83 5.94 1.32
N TYR A 119 10.66 6.44 1.76
CA TYR A 119 10.60 7.75 2.41
C TYR A 119 11.23 7.77 3.80
N VAL A 120 10.87 6.81 4.67
CA VAL A 120 11.40 6.71 6.04
C VAL A 120 12.91 6.45 6.05
N PRO A 121 13.47 5.52 5.24
CA PRO A 121 14.91 5.35 5.12
C PRO A 121 15.64 6.63 4.68
N ALA A 122 15.09 7.37 3.71
CA ALA A 122 15.67 8.64 3.27
C ALA A 122 15.70 9.68 4.40
N LEU A 123 14.60 9.86 5.13
CA LEU A 123 14.55 10.74 6.30
C LEU A 123 15.53 10.32 7.39
N GLN A 124 15.66 9.02 7.65
CA GLN A 124 16.63 8.49 8.61
C GLN A 124 18.07 8.78 8.20
N SER A 125 18.39 8.67 6.90
CA SER A 125 19.71 9.03 6.38
C SER A 125 20.04 10.50 6.67
N VAL A 126 19.13 11.42 6.35
CA VAL A 126 19.28 12.85 6.67
C VAL A 126 19.44 13.07 8.18
N ASN A 127 18.60 12.41 8.98
CA ASN A 127 18.68 12.52 10.44
C ASN A 127 20.01 12.02 11.01
N ASN A 128 20.57 10.96 10.43
CA ASN A 128 21.89 10.44 10.80
C ASN A 128 23.02 11.41 10.41
N LEU A 129 22.92 12.11 9.28
CA LEU A 129 23.87 13.16 8.90
C LEU A 129 23.82 14.33 9.90
N LEU A 130 22.62 14.80 10.28
CA LEU A 130 22.46 15.82 11.31
C LEU A 130 23.08 15.41 12.64
N LYS A 131 22.88 14.15 13.05
CA LYS A 131 23.53 13.57 14.24
C LYS A 131 25.06 13.55 14.10
N GLY A 132 25.56 13.23 12.92
CA GLY A 132 26.99 13.25 12.60
C GLY A 132 27.59 14.64 12.76
N PHE A 133 26.96 15.67 12.19
CA PHE A 133 27.40 17.06 12.33
C PHE A 133 27.30 17.57 13.76
N ALA A 134 26.22 17.25 14.46
CA ALA A 134 26.06 17.59 15.88
C ALA A 134 27.23 17.06 16.72
N LYS A 135 27.65 15.81 16.49
CA LYS A 135 28.80 15.21 17.16
C LYS A 135 30.13 15.83 16.72
N LYS A 136 30.32 16.03 15.42
CA LYS A 136 31.57 16.56 14.85
C LYS A 136 31.88 17.96 15.37
N TYR A 137 30.87 18.83 15.43
CA TYR A 137 31.03 20.24 15.80
C TYR A 137 30.58 20.56 17.22
N LYS A 138 30.50 19.55 18.11
CA LYS A 138 29.96 19.70 19.47
C LYS A 138 30.66 20.78 20.31
N ASN A 139 31.96 20.99 20.08
CA ASN A 139 32.81 21.94 20.81
C ASN A 139 33.17 23.19 19.99
N THR A 140 32.59 23.36 18.79
CA THR A 140 32.87 24.51 17.93
C THR A 140 32.02 25.69 18.38
N SER A 141 32.62 26.64 19.10
CA SER A 141 31.94 27.87 19.53
C SER A 141 31.44 28.69 18.33
N MET A 142 30.26 29.27 18.46
CA MET A 142 29.62 30.08 17.43
C MET A 142 28.88 31.26 18.08
N LEU A 143 29.05 32.47 17.53
CA LEU A 143 28.23 33.62 17.91
C LEU A 143 26.78 33.36 17.46
N ALA A 144 25.84 33.30 18.40
CA ALA A 144 24.44 33.13 18.06
C ALA A 144 23.85 34.44 17.54
N LEU A 145 22.82 34.34 16.70
CA LEU A 145 22.04 35.48 16.24
C LEU A 145 20.58 35.32 16.68
N THR A 146 20.06 36.28 17.45
CA THR A 146 18.63 36.39 17.76
C THR A 146 18.09 37.65 17.10
N HIS A 147 16.99 37.55 16.36
CA HIS A 147 16.52 38.64 15.49
C HIS A 147 17.60 39.17 14.51
N GLY A 148 18.54 38.29 14.12
CA GLY A 148 19.68 38.64 13.27
C GLY A 148 20.80 39.43 13.97
N GLN A 149 20.69 39.69 15.28
CA GLN A 149 21.67 40.46 16.05
C GLN A 149 22.53 39.54 16.94
N PRO A 150 23.81 39.90 17.20
CA PRO A 150 24.69 39.16 18.11
C PRO A 150 24.03 38.85 19.46
N ALA A 151 24.14 37.60 19.89
CA ALA A 151 23.58 37.11 21.14
C ALA A 151 24.57 36.18 21.87
N THR A 152 24.15 35.65 23.03
CA THR A 152 24.94 34.71 23.83
C THR A 152 25.47 33.54 22.98
N PRO A 153 26.77 33.23 23.01
CA PRO A 153 27.35 32.16 22.20
C PRO A 153 26.70 30.79 22.39
N THR A 154 26.77 29.97 21.35
CA THR A 154 26.32 28.56 21.30
C THR A 154 27.45 27.70 20.72
N THR A 155 27.20 26.41 20.46
CA THR A 155 28.07 25.60 19.61
C THR A 155 27.39 25.24 18.30
N PHE A 156 28.17 25.21 17.22
CA PHE A 156 27.66 24.86 15.90
C PHE A 156 27.03 23.45 15.89
N GLY A 157 27.61 22.51 16.63
CA GLY A 157 27.05 21.18 16.84
C GLY A 157 25.70 21.18 17.57
N LYS A 158 25.51 22.04 18.59
CA LYS A 158 24.23 22.16 19.28
C LYS A 158 23.12 22.62 18.33
N GLU A 159 23.40 23.52 17.39
CA GLU A 159 22.37 23.94 16.43
C GLU A 159 21.95 22.80 15.48
N PHE A 160 22.87 21.94 15.03
CA PHE A 160 22.49 20.71 14.32
C PHE A 160 21.68 19.74 15.19
N ALA A 161 22.00 19.63 16.49
CA ALA A 161 21.29 18.76 17.42
C ALA A 161 19.80 19.14 17.54
N VAL A 162 19.47 20.43 17.47
CA VAL A 162 18.07 20.91 17.47
C VAL A 162 17.29 20.31 16.30
N PHE A 163 17.86 20.32 15.09
CA PHE A 163 17.21 19.73 13.91
C PHE A 163 17.16 18.21 13.97
N TYR A 164 18.22 17.54 14.44
CA TYR A 164 18.24 16.09 14.67
C TYR A 164 17.09 15.66 15.59
N MET A 165 16.88 16.36 16.71
CA MET A 165 15.83 16.04 17.67
C MET A 165 14.43 16.27 17.08
N ARG A 166 14.22 17.38 16.37
CA ARG A 166 12.93 17.71 15.74
C ARG A 166 12.58 16.71 14.65
N LEU A 167 13.52 16.40 13.76
CA LEU A 167 13.31 15.44 12.67
C LEU A 167 13.10 14.02 13.22
N GLY A 168 13.89 13.62 14.22
CA GLY A 168 13.73 12.33 14.90
C GLY A 168 12.32 12.10 15.44
N ARG A 169 11.70 13.12 16.05
CA ARG A 169 10.32 13.06 16.51
C ARG A 169 9.32 12.86 15.36
N GLN A 170 9.48 13.59 14.26
CA GLN A 170 8.58 13.44 13.09
C GLN A 170 8.71 12.06 12.44
N ILE A 171 9.92 11.50 12.37
CA ILE A 171 10.14 10.13 11.87
C ILE A 171 9.35 9.12 12.70
N GLN A 172 9.36 9.24 14.03
CA GLN A 172 8.58 8.33 14.89
C GLN A 172 7.07 8.48 14.67
N GLN A 173 6.57 9.71 14.57
CA GLN A 173 5.15 9.96 14.29
C GLN A 173 4.71 9.36 12.96
N ILE A 174 5.52 9.50 11.90
CA ILE A 174 5.22 8.89 10.59
C ILE A 174 5.17 7.37 10.70
N LYS A 175 6.13 6.76 11.41
CA LYS A 175 6.19 5.30 11.60
C LYS A 175 5.04 4.74 12.44
N SER A 176 4.46 5.55 13.34
CA SER A 176 3.33 5.12 14.17
C SER A 176 1.98 5.22 13.47
N ASN A 177 1.90 5.85 12.30
CA ASN A 177 0.64 5.95 11.56
C ASN A 177 0.17 4.56 11.12
N ILE A 178 -1.06 4.22 11.49
CA ILE A 178 -1.73 3.01 11.04
C ILE A 178 -2.55 3.37 9.81
N LEU A 179 -2.18 2.80 8.67
CA LEU A 179 -2.93 2.97 7.43
C LEU A 179 -4.16 2.06 7.47
N LEU A 180 -5.32 2.66 7.17
CA LEU A 180 -6.62 2.02 7.32
C LEU A 180 -7.11 1.47 5.98
N GLY A 181 -8.08 0.57 6.04
CA GLY A 181 -8.76 0.02 4.88
C GLY A 181 -10.24 -0.19 5.17
N LYS A 182 -11.07 -0.19 4.13
CA LYS A 182 -12.46 -0.61 4.18
C LYS A 182 -12.71 -1.71 3.16
N PHE A 183 -13.62 -2.61 3.49
CA PHE A 183 -13.98 -3.72 2.62
C PHE A 183 -15.42 -4.16 2.91
N SER A 184 -16.37 -3.55 2.20
CA SER A 184 -17.78 -3.53 2.60
C SER A 184 -18.78 -3.34 1.46
N GLY A 185 -18.36 -3.47 0.21
CA GLY A 185 -19.24 -3.39 -0.95
C GLY A 185 -19.64 -1.95 -1.31
N ALA A 186 -20.62 -1.84 -2.22
CA ALA A 186 -21.02 -0.60 -2.89
C ALA A 186 -21.30 0.58 -1.96
N THR A 187 -22.02 0.36 -0.86
CA THR A 187 -22.45 1.42 0.08
C THR A 187 -22.07 1.13 1.53
N GLY A 188 -21.15 0.18 1.75
CA GLY A 188 -20.62 -0.09 3.09
C GLY A 188 -21.41 -1.06 3.96
N THR A 189 -22.36 -1.80 3.39
CA THR A 189 -23.29 -2.67 4.13
C THR A 189 -23.17 -4.16 3.78
N TRP A 190 -22.20 -4.55 2.94
CA TRP A 190 -22.04 -5.93 2.44
C TRP A 190 -23.28 -6.50 1.73
N SER A 191 -24.19 -5.65 1.21
CA SER A 191 -25.51 -6.08 0.71
C SER A 191 -25.41 -7.16 -0.38
N ALA A 192 -24.50 -7.02 -1.33
CA ALA A 192 -24.31 -7.99 -2.41
C ALA A 192 -23.81 -9.34 -1.88
N GLN A 193 -22.84 -9.29 -0.96
CA GLN A 193 -22.29 -10.48 -0.33
C GLN A 193 -23.31 -11.21 0.55
N MET A 194 -24.09 -10.46 1.34
CA MET A 194 -25.14 -11.01 2.20
C MET A 194 -26.29 -11.61 1.40
N ALA A 195 -26.65 -11.02 0.26
CA ALA A 195 -27.67 -11.58 -0.62
C ALA A 195 -27.26 -12.96 -1.18
N ALA A 196 -25.98 -13.13 -1.54
CA ALA A 196 -25.48 -14.37 -2.12
C ALA A 196 -25.09 -15.43 -1.06
N TYR A 197 -24.48 -15.03 0.06
CA TYR A 197 -24.11 -15.93 1.16
C TYR A 197 -24.51 -15.31 2.51
N PRO A 198 -25.79 -15.44 2.91
CA PRO A 198 -26.30 -14.82 4.14
C PRO A 198 -25.75 -15.45 5.43
N LYS A 199 -25.19 -16.67 5.35
CA LYS A 199 -24.62 -17.38 6.50
C LYS A 199 -23.17 -16.99 6.80
N VAL A 200 -22.48 -16.34 5.87
CA VAL A 200 -21.10 -15.86 6.09
C VAL A 200 -21.14 -14.64 6.99
N ASN A 201 -20.33 -14.63 8.04
CA ASN A 201 -20.10 -13.41 8.83
C ASN A 201 -19.15 -12.48 8.08
N TRP A 202 -19.70 -11.62 7.23
CA TRP A 202 -18.94 -10.73 6.35
C TRP A 202 -18.13 -9.66 7.09
N ILE A 203 -18.59 -9.22 8.26
CA ILE A 203 -17.84 -8.31 9.14
C ILE A 203 -16.55 -9.00 9.61
N ARG A 204 -16.67 -10.22 10.13
CA ARG A 204 -15.51 -11.02 10.56
C ARG A 204 -14.61 -11.39 9.38
N PHE A 205 -15.19 -11.73 8.23
CA PHE A 205 -14.41 -12.01 7.02
C PHE A 205 -13.56 -10.79 6.63
N SER A 206 -14.20 -9.63 6.54
CA SER A 206 -13.56 -8.35 6.19
C SER A 206 -12.43 -7.99 7.15
N SER A 207 -12.68 -8.09 8.47
CA SER A 207 -11.67 -7.81 9.50
C SER A 207 -10.47 -8.77 9.50
N ARG A 208 -10.59 -9.98 8.96
CA ARG A 208 -9.44 -10.89 8.77
C ARG A 208 -8.72 -10.66 7.46
N PHE A 209 -9.43 -10.13 6.46
CA PHE A 209 -8.89 -9.90 5.13
C PHE A 209 -8.03 -8.64 5.08
N ILE A 210 -8.49 -7.56 5.72
CA ILE A 210 -7.74 -6.32 5.94
C ILE A 210 -6.68 -6.55 7.02
#